data_AF-X1NAC5-F1
#
_entry.id   AF-X1NAC5-F1
#
_cell.length_a   1.000
_cell.length_b   1.000
_cell.length_c   1.000
_cell.angle_alpha   90.00
_cell.angle_beta   90.00
_cell.angle_gamma   90.00
#
_symmetry.space_group_name_H-M   'P 1'
#
loop_
_entity.id
_entity.type
_entity.pdbx_description
1 polymer ?
#
loop_
_entity_poly.entity_id
_entity_poly.type
_entity_poly.pdbx_seq_one_letter_code
_entity_poly.pdbx_strand_id
1 'polypeptide(L)' 'MPQELKSSRREQMTNLRETGLTYAEIGRKLGLSRERVRQIIMGISTPKKSPTPDDPNALLTTAQAAALLNV' A
#
# COMPACT_ATOMS: atom_id res chain seq x y z
N MET A 1 26.17 -18.34 -9.30
CA MET A 1 25.28 -17.33 -9.91
C MET A 1 24.75 -16.43 -8.80
N PRO A 2 25.20 -15.18 -8.64
CA PRO A 2 24.64 -14.33 -7.58
C PRO A 2 23.22 -13.90 -7.99
N GLN A 3 22.29 -14.08 -7.08
CA GLN A 3 20.88 -13.73 -7.19
C GLN A 3 20.75 -12.24 -7.48
N GLU A 4 20.08 -11.85 -8.57
CA GLU A 4 19.66 -10.47 -8.79
C GLU A 4 18.70 -10.06 -7.67
N LEU A 5 19.21 -9.31 -6.69
CA LEU A 5 18.41 -8.70 -5.63
C LEU A 5 17.39 -7.77 -6.29
N LYS A 6 16.13 -8.21 -6.34
CA LYS A 6 14.99 -7.31 -6.49
C LYS A 6 15.00 -6.37 -5.28
N SER A 7 15.66 -5.22 -5.39
CA SER A 7 15.61 -4.17 -4.38
C SER A 7 14.17 -3.93 -3.96
N SER A 8 13.89 -4.07 -2.67
CA SER A 8 12.55 -3.83 -2.14
C SER A 8 12.12 -2.42 -2.55
N ARG A 9 10.83 -2.21 -2.85
CA ARG A 9 10.31 -0.89 -3.25
C ARG A 9 10.65 0.20 -2.23
N ARG A 10 10.83 -0.19 -0.97
CA ARG A 10 11.33 0.66 0.11
C ARG A 10 12.80 1.08 -0.07
N GLU A 11 13.67 0.16 -0.46
CA GLU A 11 15.09 0.40 -0.71
C GLU A 11 15.30 1.41 -1.84
N GLN A 12 14.52 1.28 -2.92
CA GLN A 12 14.53 2.28 -4.01
C GLN A 12 14.17 3.68 -3.52
N MET A 13 13.18 3.80 -2.62
CA MET A 13 12.78 5.09 -2.05
C MET A 13 13.83 5.66 -1.10
N THR A 14 14.50 4.80 -0.31
CA THR A 14 15.60 5.20 0.57
C THR A 14 16.79 5.73 -0.24
N ASN A 15 17.21 5.02 -1.28
CA ASN A 15 18.33 5.46 -2.13
C ASN A 15 18.03 6.81 -2.81
N LEU A 16 16.78 7.01 -3.26
CA LEU A 16 16.36 8.30 -3.83
C LEU A 16 16.34 9.42 -2.78
N ARG A 17 16.11 9.11 -1.50
CA ARG A 17 16.19 10.10 -0.42
C ARG A 17 17.64 10.48 -0.11
N GLU A 18 18.55 9.53 -0.15
CA GLU A 18 19.99 9.76 0.08
C GLU A 18 20.61 10.63 -1.01
N THR A 19 20.11 10.54 -2.24
CA THR A 19 20.49 11.44 -3.34
C THR A 19 19.91 12.86 -3.22
N GLY A 20 19.21 13.16 -2.13
CA GLY A 20 18.73 14.51 -1.82
C GLY A 20 17.32 14.84 -2.33
N LEU A 21 16.61 13.90 -2.95
CA LEU A 21 15.25 14.16 -3.41
C LEU A 21 14.28 14.27 -2.23
N THR A 22 13.33 15.20 -2.36
CA THR A 22 12.21 15.33 -1.44
C THR A 22 11.22 14.18 -1.64
N TYR A 23 10.42 13.89 -0.61
CA TYR A 23 9.36 12.86 -0.71
C TYR A 23 8.35 13.14 -1.83
N ALA A 24 8.13 14.41 -2.19
CA ALA A 24 7.25 14.79 -3.28
C ALA A 24 7.85 14.43 -4.65
N GLU A 25 9.15 14.63 -4.84
CA GLU A 25 9.85 14.29 -6.08
C GLU A 25 9.99 12.78 -6.25
N ILE A 26 10.30 12.07 -5.16
CA ILE A 26 10.30 10.61 -5.13
C ILE A 26 8.91 10.09 -5.51
N GLY A 27 7.86 10.68 -4.94
CA GLY A 27 6.47 10.34 -5.26
C GLY A 27 6.16 10.55 -6.73
N ARG A 28 6.50 11.72 -7.29
CA ARG A 28 6.32 12.02 -8.72
C ARG A 28 7.03 11.01 -9.62
N LYS A 29 8.27 10.61 -9.28
CA LYS A 29 9.01 9.60 -10.05
C LYS A 29 8.40 8.20 -9.98
N LEU A 30 7.77 7.85 -8.86
CA LEU A 30 7.26 6.49 -8.61
C LEU A 30 5.73 6.36 -8.77
N GLY A 31 5.04 7.43 -9.16
CA GLY A 31 3.58 7.45 -9.26
C GLY A 31 2.87 7.36 -7.91
N LEU A 32 3.48 7.88 -6.85
CA LEU A 32 2.97 7.84 -5.48
C LEU A 32 2.78 9.24 -4.91
N SER A 33 1.82 9.37 -3.99
CA SER A 33 1.70 10.59 -3.19
C SER A 33 2.89 10.74 -2.24
N ARG A 34 3.27 11.99 -1.95
CA ARG A 34 4.31 12.34 -0.94
C ARG A 34 4.12 11.58 0.37
N GLU A 35 2.88 11.53 0.86
CA GLU A 35 2.54 10.85 2.12
C GLU A 35 2.74 9.34 2.03
N ARG A 36 2.44 8.74 0.88
CA ARG A 36 2.65 7.31 0.68
C ARG A 36 4.13 6.95 0.70
N VAL A 37 4.98 7.80 0.11
CA VAL A 37 6.44 7.63 0.18
C VAL A 37 6.93 7.72 1.62
N ARG A 38 6.47 8.71 2.38
CA ARG A 38 6.81 8.87 3.81
C ARG A 38 6.43 7.61 4.61
N GLN A 39 5.21 7.10 4.45
CA GLN A 39 4.75 5.89 5.14
C GLN A 39 5.63 4.68 4.82
N ILE A 40 5.98 4.46 3.55
CA ILE A 40 6.80 3.33 3.13
C ILE A 40 8.22 3.43 3.71
N ILE A 41 8.83 4.62 3.68
CA ILE A 41 10.17 4.85 4.26
C ILE A 41 10.14 4.65 5.78
N MET A 42 9.09 5.12 6.46
CA MET A 42 8.91 4.94 7.91
C MET A 42 8.47 3.52 8.29
N GLY A 43 8.12 2.66 7.33
CA GLY A 43 7.58 1.32 7.61
C GLY A 43 6.16 1.32 8.20
N ILE A 44 5.44 2.44 8.06
CA ILE A 44 4.06 2.56 8.53
C ILE A 44 3.17 1.82 7.54
N SER A 45 2.74 0.63 7.94
CA SER A 45 1.71 -0.11 7.24
C SER A 45 0.36 0.39 7.73
N THR A 46 -0.34 1.20 6.94
CA THR A 46 -1.75 1.45 7.23
C THR A 46 -2.50 0.14 7.02
N PRO A 47 -3.31 -0.33 7.99
CA PRO A 47 -4.13 -1.50 7.77
C PRO A 47 -5.03 -1.21 6.58
N LYS A 48 -5.08 -2.13 5.61
CA LYS A 48 -6.05 -2.07 4.52
C LYS A 48 -7.42 -2.05 5.20
N LYS A 49 -8.17 -0.96 5.09
CA LYS A 49 -9.54 -0.89 5.61
C LYS A 49 -10.32 -2.00 4.89
N SER A 50 -10.53 -3.11 5.58
CA SER A 50 -11.50 -4.11 5.16
C SER A 50 -12.88 -3.48 5.29
N PRO A 51 -13.80 -3.69 4.34
CA PRO A 51 -15.19 -3.27 4.51
C PRO A 51 -15.68 -3.86 5.83
N THR A 52 -16.08 -2.99 6.76
CA THR A 52 -16.66 -3.41 8.03
C THR A 52 -18.15 -3.68 7.82
N PRO A 53 -18.77 -4.56 8.63
CA PRO A 53 -20.21 -4.84 8.52
C PRO A 53 -21.10 -3.59 8.65
N ASP A 54 -20.58 -2.55 9.31
CA ASP A 54 -21.18 -1.25 9.55
C ASP A 54 -20.94 -0.21 8.44
N ASP A 55 -20.15 -0.52 7.40
CA ASP A 55 -19.93 0.41 6.29
C ASP A 55 -21.15 0.39 5.34
N PRO A 56 -21.92 1.49 5.23
CA PRO A 56 -23.16 1.50 4.45
C PRO A 56 -22.93 1.34 2.95
N ASN A 57 -21.69 1.44 2.48
CA ASN A 57 -21.29 1.21 1.08
C ASN A 57 -20.62 -0.15 0.87
N ALA A 58 -20.44 -0.96 1.91
CA ALA A 58 -19.94 -2.32 1.74
C ALA A 58 -21.02 -3.19 1.11
N LEU A 59 -20.74 -3.73 -0.08
CA LEU A 59 -21.52 -4.83 -0.65
C LEU A 59 -21.51 -6.02 0.33
N LEU A 60 -22.61 -6.79 0.36
CA LEU A 60 -22.67 -8.01 1.17
C LEU A 60 -21.44 -8.88 0.92
N THR A 61 -20.83 -9.37 1.99
CA THR A 61 -19.76 -10.36 1.86
C THR A 61 -20.31 -11.65 1.24
N THR A 62 -19.45 -12.42 0.59
CA THR A 62 -19.83 -13.72 0.00
C THR A 62 -20.53 -14.64 1.02
N ALA A 63 -20.08 -14.62 2.27
CA ALA A 63 -20.69 -15.39 3.37
C ALA A 63 -22.10 -14.91 3.72
N GLN A 64 -22.32 -13.58 3.77
CA GLN A 64 -23.64 -13.01 4.00
C GLN A 64 -24.60 -13.28 2.84
N ALA A 65 -24.11 -13.24 1.59
CA ALA A 65 -24.90 -13.59 0.42
C ALA A 65 -25.31 -15.06 0.43
N ALA A 66 -24.40 -15.97 0.78
CA ALA A 66 -24.69 -17.40 0.93
C ALA A 66 -25.76 -17.66 2.01
N ALA A 67 -25.67 -16.98 3.15
CA ALA A 67 -26.67 -17.08 4.21
C ALA A 67 -28.08 -16.66 3.76
N LEU A 68 -28.19 -15.64 2.91
CA LEU A 68 -29.49 -15.22 2.33
C LEU A 68 -30.00 -16.19 1.28
N LEU A 69 -29.11 -16.81 0.51
CA LEU A 69 -29.45 -17.80 -0.52
C LEU A 69 -29.69 -19.20 0.07
N ASN A 70 -29.39 -19.40 1.35
CA ASN A 70 -29.51 -20.66 2.08
C ASN A 70 -28.78 -21.82 1.39
N VAL A 71 -27.58 -21.52 0.86
CA VAL A 71 -26.66 -22.44 0.17
C VAL A 71 -25.34 -22.60 0.92
#